data_AF-A0A3B9W1S9-F1
#
_entry.id   AF-A0A3B9W1S9-F1
#
_cell.length_a   1.000
_cell.length_b   1.000
_cell.length_c   1.000
_cell.angle_alpha   90.00
_cell.angle_beta   90.00
_cell.angle_gamma   90.00
#
_symmetry.space_group_name_H-M   'P 1'
#
loop_
_entity.id
_entity.type
_entity.pdbx_description
1 polymer ?
#
loop_
_entity_poly.entity_id
_entity_poly.type
_entity_poly.pdbx_seq_one_letter_code
_entity_poly.pdbx_strand_id
1 'polypeptide(L)' 'MSEWLDVGADNYVLVTEGSLLNTGLIVGSERAMVVDTGCGPRQGREILDAVREKTSLPLVVVNTHA' A
#
# COMPACT_ATOMS: atom_id res chain seq x y z
N MET A 1 -7.56 -0.10 -13.00
CA MET A 1 -6.61 -1.15 -12.55
C MET A 1 -5.60 -0.50 -11.64
N SER A 2 -5.27 -1.14 -10.50
CA SER A 2 -4.24 -0.61 -9.62
C SER A 2 -2.87 -1.08 -10.12
N GLU A 3 -1.91 -0.17 -10.23
CA GLU A 3 -0.57 -0.45 -10.77
C GLU A 3 0.51 -0.20 -9.71
N TRP A 4 1.45 -1.14 -9.60
CA TRP A 4 2.63 -1.02 -8.73
C TRP A 4 3.79 -0.38 -9.48
N LEU A 5 4.31 0.72 -8.91
CA LEU A 5 5.56 1.33 -9.33
C LEU A 5 6.65 0.99 -8.31
N ASP A 6 7.76 0.42 -8.77
CA ASP A 6 8.96 0.21 -7.98
C ASP A 6 9.77 1.52 -7.96
N VAL A 7 10.04 2.02 -6.75
CA VAL A 7 10.79 3.28 -6.55
C VAL A 7 12.12 3.07 -5.84
N GLY A 8 12.51 1.81 -5.64
CA GLY A 8 13.70 1.39 -4.91
C GLY A 8 13.51 -0.03 -4.37
N ALA A 9 14.62 -0.69 -4.04
CA ALA A 9 14.57 -2.06 -3.49
C ALA A 9 13.58 -2.16 -2.33
N ASP A 10 12.56 -3.00 -2.48
CA ASP A 10 11.48 -3.23 -1.51
C ASP A 10 10.60 -2.00 -1.18
N ASN A 11 10.63 -0.98 -2.03
CA ASN A 11 9.83 0.25 -1.90
C ASN A 11 8.92 0.42 -3.12
N TYR A 12 7.61 0.47 -2.88
CA TYR A 12 6.60 0.49 -3.92
C TYR A 12 5.58 1.60 -3.71
N VAL A 13 5.01 2.05 -4.82
CA VAL A 13 3.84 2.93 -4.86
C VAL A 13 2.70 2.21 -5.59
N LEU A 14 1.54 2.10 -4.94
CA LEU A 14 0.30 1.66 -5.56
C LEU A 14 -0.49 2.87 -6.01
N VAL A 15 -0.76 2.98 -7.31
CA VAL A 15 -1.66 4.00 -7.85
C VAL A 15 -3.06 3.38 -7.95
N THR A 16 -4.03 3.99 -7.27
CA THR A 16 -5.44 3.55 -7.34
C THR A 16 -6.24 4.43 -8.30
N GLU A 17 -6.74 3.83 -9.38
CA GLU A 17 -7.60 4.53 -10.33
C GLU A 17 -8.89 5.04 -9.65
N GLY A 18 -9.34 6.24 -10.05
CA GLY A 18 -10.59 6.84 -9.58
C GLY A 18 -10.46 7.79 -8.37
N SER A 19 -9.45 7.62 -7.52
CA SER A 19 -9.21 8.53 -6.38
C SER A 19 -8.01 9.45 -6.55
N LEU A 20 -7.13 9.20 -7.53
CA LEU A 20 -5.87 9.93 -7.73
C LEU A 20 -4.99 9.95 -6.47
N LEU A 21 -5.06 8.88 -5.68
CA LEU A 21 -4.29 8.69 -4.46
C LEU A 21 -3.23 7.61 -4.66
N ASN A 22 -2.10 7.83 -3.98
CA ASN A 22 -0.99 6.90 -3.91
C ASN A 22 -0.95 6.26 -2.53
N THR A 23 -0.76 4.95 -2.51
CA THR A 23 -0.45 4.22 -1.27
C THR A 23 0.99 3.72 -1.35
N GLY A 24 1.77 4.00 -0.32
CA GLY A 24 3.16 3.50 -0.21
C GLY A 24 3.21 2.11 0.42
N LEU A 25 4.16 1.29 -0.02
CA LEU A 25 4.52 0.03 0.62
C LEU A 25 6.04 -0.07 0.77
N ILE A 26 6.49 -0.32 1.99
CA ILE A 26 7.90 -0.62 2.31
C ILE A 26 7.95 -2.03 2.89
N VAL A 27 8.66 -2.95 2.25
CA VAL A 27 8.80 -4.35 2.71
C VAL A 27 10.12 -4.50 3.46
N GLY A 28 10.05 -4.68 4.78
CA GLY A 28 11.21 -4.96 5.61
C GLY A 28 11.48 -6.46 5.75
N SER A 29 12.44 -6.83 6.60
CA SER A 29 12.78 -8.22 6.89
C SER A 29 11.76 -8.93 7.79
N GLU A 30 11.11 -8.20 8.70
CA GLU A 30 10.18 -8.77 9.70
C GLU A 30 8.74 -8.28 9.55
N ARG A 31 8.55 -7.09 8.96
CA ARG A 31 7.27 -6.41 8.81
C ARG A 31 7.27 -5.60 7.52
N ALA A 32 6.08 -5.30 7.01
CA ALA A 32 5.91 -4.33 5.94
C ALA A 32 5.07 -3.14 6.42
N MET A 33 5.39 -1.95 5.93
CA MET A 33 4.68 -0.71 6.25
C MET A 33 3.80 -0.30 5.07
N VAL A 34 2.51 -0.10 5.32
CA VAL A 34 1.57 0.51 4.38
C VAL A 34 1.40 1.97 4.77
N VAL A 35 1.64 2.89 3.84
CA VAL A 35 1.53 4.33 4.03
C VAL A 35 0.31 4.84 3.29
N ASP A 36 -0.62 5.43 4.03
CA ASP A 36 -1.97 5.80 3.57
C ASP A 36 -2.92 4.59 3.42
N THR A 37 -4.21 4.82 3.65
CA THR A 37 -5.26 3.78 3.64
C THR A 37 -6.36 4.03 2.62
N GLY A 38 -6.23 5.10 1.82
CA GLY A 38 -7.24 5.51 0.85
C GLY A 38 -8.48 6.13 1.49
N CYS A 39 -9.53 6.32 0.69
CA CYS A 39 -10.75 7.06 1.01
C CYS A 39 -11.78 6.29 1.85
N GLY A 40 -11.51 5.05 2.26
CA GLY A 40 -12.41 4.28 3.12
C GLY A 40 -12.32 2.76 2.95
N PRO A 41 -13.19 1.99 3.65
CA PRO A 41 -13.01 0.55 3.81
C PRO A 41 -12.99 -0.28 2.52
N ARG A 42 -13.74 0.14 1.48
CA ARG A 42 -13.74 -0.56 0.18
C ARG A 42 -12.38 -0.44 -0.51
N GLN A 43 -11.85 0.76 -0.60
CA GLN A 43 -10.53 0.99 -1.17
C GLN A 43 -9.43 0.41 -0.28
N GLY A 44 -9.57 0.49 1.04
CA GLY A 44 -8.66 -0.17 1.98
C GLY A 44 -8.58 -1.68 1.77
N ARG A 45 -9.69 -2.33 1.37
CA ARG A 45 -9.69 -3.75 1.00
C ARG A 45 -8.91 -4.01 -0.29
N GLU A 46 -9.12 -3.19 -1.32
CA GLU A 46 -8.39 -3.28 -2.59
C GLU A 46 -6.88 -3.07 -2.39
N ILE A 47 -6.50 -2.09 -1.56
CA ILE A 47 -5.12 -1.85 -1.15
C ILE A 47 -4.54 -3.07 -0.43
N LEU A 48 -5.28 -3.64 0.54
CA LEU A 48 -4.82 -4.81 1.28
C LEU A 48 -4.60 -6.02 0.37
N ASP A 49 -5.53 -6.28 -0.54
CA ASP A 49 -5.41 -7.40 -1.49
C ASP A 49 -4.16 -7.19 -2.37
N ALA A 50 -3.92 -5.97 -2.89
CA ALA A 50 -2.72 -5.64 -3.65
C ALA A 50 -1.42 -5.78 -2.83
N VAL A 51 -1.41 -5.32 -1.57
CA VAL A 51 -0.25 -5.44 -0.66
C VAL A 51 0.10 -6.92 -0.43
N ARG A 52 -0.92 -7.79 -0.37
CA ARG A 52 -0.72 -9.23 -0.16
C ARG A 52 -0.13 -9.96 -1.37
N GLU A 53 -0.14 -9.36 -2.54
CA GLU A 53 0.64 -9.85 -3.70
C GLU A 53 2.14 -9.63 -3.52
N LYS A 54 2.56 -8.62 -2.72
CA LYS A 54 3.96 -8.27 -2.49
C LYS A 54 4.55 -8.92 -1.24
N THR A 55 3.75 -9.14 -0.20
CA THR A 55 4.27 -9.66 1.07
C THR A 55 3.21 -10.33 1.94
N SER A 56 3.62 -11.42 2.61
CA SER A 56 2.87 -12.09 3.67
C SER A 56 3.24 -11.60 5.07
N LEU A 57 4.20 -10.66 5.19
CA LEU A 57 4.67 -10.18 6.48
C LEU A 57 3.56 -9.45 7.26
N PRO A 58 3.66 -9.40 8.60
CA PRO A 58 2.81 -8.55 9.43
C PRO A 58 2.88 -7.08 8.96
N LEU A 59 1.71 -6.43 8.91
CA LEU A 59 1.60 -5.05 8.41
C LEU A 59 1.62 -4.05 9.57
N VAL A 60 2.30 -2.92 9.37
CA VAL A 60 2.17 -1.69 10.14
C VAL A 60 1.53 -0.65 9.21
N VAL A 61 0.51 0.06 9.68
CA VAL A 61 -0.24 1.01 8.84
C VAL A 61 -0.02 2.43 9.37
N VAL A 62 0.33 3.34 8.47
CA VAL A 62 0.54 4.76 8.77
C VAL A 62 -0.55 5.59 8.10
N ASN A 63 -1.39 6.23 8.91
CA ASN A 63 -2.29 7.27 8.42
C ASN A 63 -1.50 8.57 8.29
N THR A 64 -1.45 9.13 7.10
CA THR A 64 -0.65 10.31 6.77
C THR A 64 -1.24 11.61 7.31
N HIS A 65 -2.55 11.64 7.58
CA HIS A 65 -3.31 12.80 8.05
C HIS A 65 -4.60 12.36 8.80
N ALA A 66 -5.32 13.32 9.39
CA ALA A 66 -6.60 13.15 10.08
C ALA A 66 -7.52 14.37 9.89
#